data_AF-A0A5C6F6I8-F1
#
_entry.id   AF-A0A5C6F6I8-F1
#
_cell.length_a   1.000
_cell.length_b   1.000
_cell.length_c   1.000
_cell.angle_alpha   90.00
_cell.angle_beta   90.00
_cell.angle_gamma   90.00
#
_symmetry.space_group_name_H-M   'P 1'
#
loop_
_entity.id
_entity.type
_entity.pdbx_description
1 polymer ?
#
loop_
_entity_poly.entity_id
_entity_poly.type
_entity_poly.pdbx_seq_one_letter_code
_entity_poly.pdbx_strand_id
1 'polypeptide(L)'
;MGSTRPSKRRRSSTHRINLQESSSASRPAEKLLPLAAFGTTASWLAIGVPVLLVAIYAYWPTLVWMEDAWRNEPDYSHGYVVPFLALMLLSHRSDSFPGVRAGASYGGVWLVALAVAMRFASRLLYMDFLDGYSLLPLVAGCVWTLLGPLAMMWSLPAIGFLFFMIPLPYQAESLLSWKLQGISTSLSTTMLRVLGQPAVSEGHVIWIGDQRLLVEQACSGMRIFIGVAALAYFWAAMVTRSWVDRVVLLLAVVPLAVLVNSLRITVVGLLYQIVSGTNYRHAIHDWSGYLMIPVAFTLLWAIKKYWEHLYRPVEHLTARDFVHRAT
;
A
#
# COMPACT_ATOMS: atom_id res chain seq x y z
N MET A 1 83.14 36.30 -23.86
CA MET A 1 83.25 34.82 -23.74
C MET A 1 82.85 34.42 -22.34
N GLY A 2 82.01 33.39 -22.19
CA GLY A 2 81.73 32.76 -20.88
C GLY A 2 80.33 33.02 -20.31
N SER A 3 79.30 32.58 -21.04
CA SER A 3 77.93 32.45 -20.55
C SER A 3 77.82 31.24 -19.63
N THR A 4 77.30 31.37 -18.41
CA THR A 4 76.68 30.25 -17.68
C THR A 4 75.62 30.77 -16.69
N ARG A 5 74.34 30.62 -17.09
CA ARG A 5 73.19 30.67 -16.18
C ARG A 5 73.18 29.41 -15.30
N PRO A 6 72.77 29.48 -14.03
CA PRO A 6 72.15 28.35 -13.37
C PRO A 6 70.67 28.61 -13.09
N SER A 7 69.85 27.79 -13.75
CA SER A 7 68.71 27.06 -13.16
C SER A 7 67.74 27.85 -12.25
N LYS A 8 66.63 28.31 -12.85
CA LYS A 8 65.37 28.59 -12.13
C LYS A 8 64.90 27.31 -11.44
N ARG A 9 65.12 27.21 -10.12
CA ARG A 9 64.49 26.22 -9.25
C ARG A 9 62.96 26.46 -9.28
N ARG A 10 62.22 25.58 -9.96
CA ARG A 10 60.76 25.47 -9.80
C ARG A 10 60.48 25.21 -8.32
N ARG A 11 59.97 26.20 -7.60
CA ARG A 11 59.30 25.96 -6.32
C ARG A 11 58.03 25.19 -6.65
N SER A 12 58.03 23.88 -6.39
CA SER A 12 56.79 23.13 -6.28
C SER A 12 56.02 23.73 -5.11
N SER A 13 54.98 24.52 -5.38
CA SER A 13 53.95 24.75 -4.38
C SER A 13 53.27 23.41 -4.18
N THR A 14 53.73 22.65 -3.19
CA THR A 14 52.91 21.63 -2.55
C THR A 14 51.71 22.36 -1.97
N HIS A 15 50.68 22.52 -2.81
CA HIS A 15 49.36 22.88 -2.37
C HIS A 15 48.89 21.67 -1.57
N ARG A 16 49.23 21.66 -0.28
CA ARG A 16 48.55 20.81 0.70
C ARG A 16 47.10 21.24 0.62
N ILE A 17 46.30 20.48 -0.13
CA ILE A 17 44.86 20.56 -0.06
C ILE A 17 44.56 20.22 1.41
N ASN A 18 44.26 21.26 2.18
CA ASN A 18 43.89 21.12 3.57
C ASN A 18 42.49 20.48 3.55
N LEU A 19 42.45 19.15 3.56
CA LEU A 19 41.21 18.35 3.54
C LEU A 19 40.41 18.45 4.85
N GLN A 20 40.59 19.53 5.61
CA GLN A 20 40.03 19.72 6.95
C GLN A 20 39.02 20.87 7.05
N GLU A 21 38.70 21.57 5.95
CA GLU A 21 37.75 22.68 5.96
C GLU A 21 36.56 22.53 5.01
N SER A 22 36.27 21.33 4.48
CA SER A 22 34.86 21.02 4.18
C SER A 22 34.19 20.51 5.45
N SER A 23 34.10 21.41 6.44
CA SER A 23 33.11 21.28 7.50
C SER A 23 31.76 21.22 6.79
N SER A 24 31.27 19.99 6.58
CA SER A 24 29.85 19.76 6.40
C SER A 24 29.20 20.51 7.54
N ALA A 25 28.51 21.61 7.24
CA ALA A 25 27.63 22.27 8.18
C ALA A 25 26.65 21.20 8.65
N SER A 26 27.00 20.52 9.74
CA SER A 26 26.15 19.55 10.40
C SER A 26 24.98 20.39 10.86
N ARG A 27 23.84 20.23 10.18
CA ARG A 27 22.58 20.76 10.67
C ARG A 27 22.54 20.38 12.16
N PRO A 28 22.28 21.32 13.08
CA PRO A 28 22.27 21.02 14.50
C PRO A 28 21.39 19.80 14.68
N ALA A 29 21.97 18.72 15.24
CA ALA A 29 21.28 17.45 15.39
C ALA A 29 19.95 17.74 16.10
N GLU A 30 18.86 17.52 15.38
CA GLU A 30 17.52 17.85 15.86
C GLU A 30 17.32 17.10 17.18
N LYS A 31 17.04 17.83 18.26
CA LYS A 31 16.93 17.24 19.59
C LYS A 31 15.60 16.47 19.67
N LEU A 32 15.68 15.17 19.40
CA LEU A 32 14.55 14.24 19.47
C LEU A 32 14.35 13.82 20.93
N LEU A 33 13.09 13.88 21.36
CA LEU A 33 12.69 13.50 22.71
C LEU A 33 11.96 12.14 22.66
N PRO A 34 12.16 11.25 23.64
CA PRO A 34 11.32 10.07 23.76
C PRO A 34 9.87 10.50 24.00
N LEU A 35 8.90 9.68 23.57
CA LEU A 35 7.45 9.97 23.73
C LEU A 35 7.08 10.38 25.17
N ALA A 36 7.74 9.75 26.16
CA ALA A 36 7.53 10.03 27.58
C ALA A 36 8.12 11.37 28.08
N ALA A 37 9.08 11.95 27.38
CA ALA A 37 9.68 13.25 27.74
C ALA A 37 8.91 14.44 27.15
N PHE A 38 7.93 14.18 26.30
CA PHE A 38 7.15 15.21 25.61
C PHE A 38 5.85 15.51 26.34
N GLY A 39 5.90 16.38 27.36
CA GLY A 39 4.70 16.78 28.12
C GLY A 39 4.06 15.66 28.93
N THR A 40 3.05 16.00 29.74
CA THR A 40 2.24 14.98 30.41
C THR A 40 1.26 14.38 29.41
N THR A 41 0.78 13.15 29.66
CA THR A 41 -0.32 12.54 28.89
C THR A 41 -1.52 13.49 28.75
N ALA A 42 -1.77 14.33 29.75
CA ALA A 42 -2.80 15.37 29.72
C ALA A 42 -2.57 16.44 28.63
N SER A 43 -1.32 16.84 28.37
CA SER A 43 -1.00 17.82 27.31
C SER A 43 -1.26 17.25 25.90
N TRP A 44 -0.96 15.97 25.69
CA TRP A 44 -1.28 15.28 24.43
C TRP A 44 -2.78 15.12 24.22
N LEU A 45 -3.52 14.78 25.28
CA LEU A 45 -4.97 14.70 25.22
C LEU A 45 -5.59 16.07 24.95
N ALA A 46 -5.07 17.14 25.55
CA ALA A 46 -5.58 18.50 25.37
C ALA A 46 -5.44 19.03 23.93
N ILE A 47 -4.45 18.59 23.16
CA ILE A 47 -4.24 19.02 21.76
C ILE A 47 -4.77 17.97 20.78
N GLY A 48 -4.48 16.69 21.02
CA GLY A 48 -4.85 15.60 20.13
C GLY A 48 -6.36 15.38 20.03
N VAL A 49 -7.09 15.48 21.14
CA VAL A 49 -8.55 15.27 21.15
C VAL A 49 -9.27 16.35 20.33
N PRO A 50 -9.02 17.67 20.53
CA PRO A 50 -9.64 18.68 19.68
C PRO A 50 -9.30 18.54 18.19
N VAL A 51 -8.03 18.25 17.86
CA VAL A 51 -7.63 18.04 16.46
C VAL A 51 -8.39 16.87 15.84
N LEU A 52 -8.51 15.76 16.57
CA LEU A 52 -9.27 14.60 16.12
C LEU A 52 -10.76 14.92 15.96
N LEU A 53 -11.37 15.62 16.92
CA LEU A 53 -12.78 16.01 16.87
C LEU A 53 -13.06 16.94 15.68
N VAL A 54 -12.19 17.93 15.44
CA VAL A 54 -12.30 18.84 14.29
C VAL A 54 -12.13 18.07 12.99
N ALA A 55 -11.18 17.13 12.91
CA ALA A 55 -11.00 16.29 11.73
C ALA A 55 -12.24 15.42 11.47
N ILE A 56 -12.78 14.74 12.50
CA ILE A 56 -13.98 13.91 12.38
C ILE A 56 -15.18 14.76 11.94
N TYR A 57 -15.39 15.92 12.57
CA TYR A 57 -16.48 16.81 12.20
C TYR A 57 -16.35 17.31 10.75
N ALA A 58 -15.16 17.76 10.37
CA ALA A 58 -14.90 18.24 9.01
C ALA A 58 -15.10 17.14 7.96
N TYR A 59 -14.65 15.92 8.24
CA TYR A 59 -14.74 14.78 7.33
C TYR A 59 -16.02 13.96 7.49
N TRP A 60 -16.97 14.38 8.34
CA TRP A 60 -18.18 13.60 8.61
C TRP A 60 -18.93 13.17 7.34
N PRO A 61 -19.20 14.05 6.35
CA PRO A 61 -19.87 13.63 5.11
C PRO A 61 -19.03 12.63 4.29
N THR A 62 -17.71 12.81 4.27
CA THR A 62 -16.78 11.93 3.57
C THR A 62 -16.74 10.55 4.23
N LEU A 63 -16.74 10.49 5.57
CA LEU A 63 -16.75 9.24 6.32
C LEU A 63 -18.07 8.49 6.15
N VAL A 64 -19.21 9.19 6.11
CA VAL A 64 -20.52 8.59 5.82
C VAL A 64 -20.55 8.03 4.39
N TRP A 65 -20.02 8.77 3.41
CA TRP A 65 -19.91 8.26 2.03
C TRP A 65 -19.03 7.01 1.93
N MET A 66 -17.90 6.97 2.65
CA MET A 66 -17.03 5.80 2.69
C MET A 66 -17.70 4.62 3.40
N GLU A 67 -18.40 4.86 4.51
CA GLU A 67 -19.16 3.84 5.25
C GLU A 67 -20.26 3.22 4.39
N ASP A 68 -21.01 4.05 3.66
CA ASP A 68 -22.05 3.60 2.73
C ASP A 68 -21.46 2.69 1.65
N ALA A 69 -20.31 3.08 1.07
CA ALA A 69 -19.58 2.24 0.13
C ALA A 69 -19.12 0.91 0.76
N TRP A 70 -18.57 0.93 1.97
CA TRP A 70 -18.13 -0.30 2.64
C TRP A 70 -19.28 -1.24 3.01
N ARG A 71 -20.46 -0.67 3.29
CA ARG A 71 -21.65 -1.41 3.71
C ARG A 71 -22.42 -1.99 2.53
N ASN A 72 -22.60 -1.21 1.48
CA ASN A 72 -23.51 -1.53 0.38
C ASN A 72 -22.79 -2.05 -0.86
N GLU A 73 -21.51 -1.68 -1.06
CA GLU A 73 -20.72 -2.16 -2.19
C GLU A 73 -19.78 -3.29 -1.72
N PRO A 74 -20.08 -4.55 -2.05
CA PRO A 74 -19.35 -5.66 -1.47
C PRO A 74 -17.87 -5.70 -1.93
N ASP A 75 -17.50 -5.02 -3.01
CA ASP A 75 -16.11 -4.85 -3.46
C ASP A 75 -15.25 -3.99 -2.52
N TYR A 76 -15.87 -3.10 -1.73
CA TYR A 76 -15.19 -2.23 -0.75
C TYR A 76 -15.41 -2.64 0.72
N SER A 77 -16.04 -3.78 0.98
CA SER A 77 -16.30 -4.31 2.33
C SER A 77 -15.06 -4.43 3.24
N HIS A 78 -13.87 -4.56 2.66
CA HIS A 78 -12.60 -4.62 3.37
C HIS A 78 -12.20 -3.29 4.03
N GLY A 79 -12.83 -2.16 3.65
CA GLY A 79 -12.50 -0.82 4.14
C GLY A 79 -12.53 -0.68 5.67
N TYR A 80 -13.45 -1.39 6.35
CA TYR A 80 -13.51 -1.43 7.82
C TYR A 80 -12.24 -1.96 8.47
N VAL A 81 -11.54 -2.91 7.83
CA VAL A 81 -10.36 -3.59 8.40
C VAL A 81 -9.10 -2.74 8.24
N VAL A 82 -9.07 -1.86 7.24
CA VAL A 82 -7.88 -1.10 6.86
C VAL A 82 -7.35 -0.19 7.98
N PRO A 83 -8.17 0.61 8.69
CA PRO A 83 -7.69 1.42 9.82
C PRO A 83 -7.05 0.58 10.94
N PHE A 84 -7.62 -0.59 11.26
CA PHE A 84 -7.06 -1.47 12.30
C PHE A 84 -5.70 -2.04 11.90
N LEU A 85 -5.56 -2.46 10.64
CA LEU A 85 -4.28 -2.93 10.11
C LEU A 85 -3.25 -1.79 10.00
N ALA A 86 -3.66 -0.56 9.66
CA ALA A 86 -2.79 0.61 9.69
C ALA A 86 -2.24 0.87 11.11
N LEU A 87 -3.09 0.77 12.13
CA LEU A 87 -2.68 0.88 13.53
C LEU A 87 -1.76 -0.28 13.94
N MET A 88 -2.07 -1.51 13.51
CA MET A 88 -1.20 -2.67 13.76
C MET A 88 0.19 -2.48 13.13
N LEU A 89 0.26 -1.86 11.95
CA LEU A 89 1.53 -1.53 11.28
C LEU A 89 2.33 -0.49 12.06
N LEU A 90 1.68 0.52 12.64
CA LEU A 90 2.33 1.48 13.54
C LEU A 90 2.85 0.80 14.81
N SER A 91 2.02 -0.03 15.45
CA SER A 91 2.40 -0.78 16.65
C SER A 91 3.57 -1.72 16.39
N HIS A 92 3.60 -2.41 15.25
CA HIS A 92 4.71 -3.28 14.87
C HIS A 92 6.03 -2.51 14.66
N ARG A 93 5.96 -1.24 14.28
CA ARG A 93 7.13 -0.39 14.04
C ARG A 93 7.54 0.43 15.27
N SER A 94 6.83 0.29 16.40
CA SER A 94 7.01 1.12 17.60
C SER A 94 8.43 1.07 18.17
N ASP A 95 9.11 -0.08 18.09
CA ASP A 95 10.50 -0.23 18.54
C ASP A 95 11.50 0.65 17.76
N SER A 96 11.15 1.00 16.51
CA SER A 96 11.97 1.84 15.62
C SER A 96 11.55 3.32 15.63
N PHE A 97 10.68 3.71 16.57
CA PHE A 97 10.14 5.07 16.61
C PHE A 97 11.27 6.09 16.86
N PRO A 98 11.46 7.09 15.98
CA PRO A 98 12.61 8.01 16.06
C PRO A 98 12.52 9.03 17.20
N GLY A 99 11.39 9.12 17.89
CA GLY A 99 11.12 10.16 18.88
C GLY A 99 10.34 11.34 18.28
N VAL A 100 10.05 12.32 19.14
CA VAL A 100 9.24 13.51 18.83
C VAL A 100 10.10 14.76 18.83
N ARG A 101 9.84 15.69 17.91
CA ARG A 101 10.51 17.00 17.86
C ARG A 101 10.00 17.95 18.94
N ALA A 102 10.91 18.66 19.63
CA ALA A 102 10.58 19.77 20.54
C ALA A 102 9.90 20.96 19.82
N GLY A 103 8.57 20.95 19.80
CA GLY A 103 7.69 22.01 19.30
C GLY A 103 6.96 21.62 18.01
N ALA A 104 5.93 22.39 17.65
CA ALA A 104 5.19 22.16 16.42
C ALA A 104 6.06 22.43 15.18
N SER A 105 5.96 21.55 14.17
CA SER A 105 6.65 21.73 12.89
C SER A 105 5.70 22.34 11.86
N TYR A 106 5.88 23.61 11.52
CA TYR A 106 5.03 24.30 10.55
C TYR A 106 5.08 23.70 9.13
N GLY A 107 6.05 22.82 8.83
CA GLY A 107 6.11 22.12 7.54
C GLY A 107 4.86 21.26 7.27
N GLY A 108 4.29 20.64 8.32
CA GLY A 108 3.08 19.83 8.19
C GLY A 108 1.84 20.62 7.79
N VAL A 109 1.82 21.93 8.02
CA VAL A 109 0.71 22.81 7.62
C VAL A 109 0.54 22.82 6.10
N TRP A 110 1.61 22.63 5.32
CA TRP A 110 1.50 22.52 3.86
C TRP A 110 0.71 21.29 3.42
N LEU A 111 0.84 20.16 4.12
CA LEU A 111 0.05 18.97 3.82
C LEU A 111 -1.40 19.13 4.27
N VAL A 112 -1.65 19.83 5.38
CA VAL A 112 -3.02 20.19 5.80
C VAL A 112 -3.66 21.14 4.78
N ALA A 113 -2.92 22.15 4.30
CA ALA A 113 -3.39 23.06 3.26
C ALA A 113 -3.67 22.32 1.95
N LEU A 114 -2.82 21.37 1.57
CA LEU A 114 -3.06 20.49 0.43
C LEU A 114 -4.34 19.66 0.61
N ALA A 115 -4.56 19.08 1.79
CA ALA A 115 -5.78 18.34 2.09
C ALA A 115 -7.01 19.25 1.92
N VAL A 116 -7.01 20.45 2.52
CA VAL A 116 -8.10 21.43 2.38
C VAL A 116 -8.32 21.83 0.91
N ALA A 117 -7.25 22.05 0.14
CA ALA A 117 -7.35 22.36 -1.29
C ALA A 117 -7.95 21.19 -2.09
N MET A 118 -7.55 19.94 -1.80
CA MET A 118 -8.15 18.74 -2.40
C MET A 118 -9.63 18.60 -2.06
N ARG A 119 -10.02 18.89 -0.81
CA ARG A 119 -11.44 18.89 -0.41
C ARG A 119 -12.23 19.94 -1.17
N PHE A 120 -11.69 21.15 -1.28
CA PHE A 120 -12.34 22.23 -2.03
C PHE A 120 -12.48 21.87 -3.51
N ALA A 121 -11.42 21.36 -4.13
CA ALA A 121 -11.43 20.88 -5.50
C ALA A 121 -12.41 19.73 -5.71
N SER A 122 -12.49 18.79 -4.77
CA SER A 122 -13.46 17.69 -4.80
C SER A 122 -14.90 18.21 -4.87
N ARG A 123 -15.23 19.22 -4.08
CA ARG A 123 -16.57 19.84 -4.09
C ARG A 123 -16.84 20.64 -5.36
N LEU A 124 -15.84 21.32 -5.92
CA LEU A 124 -15.98 22.02 -7.20
C LEU A 124 -16.16 21.07 -8.39
N LEU A 125 -15.48 19.92 -8.36
CA LEU A 125 -15.45 18.95 -9.45
C LEU A 125 -16.48 17.83 -9.29
N TYR A 126 -17.23 17.80 -8.19
CA TYR A 126 -18.16 16.72 -7.82
C TYR A 126 -17.47 15.33 -7.79
N MET A 127 -16.28 15.29 -7.20
CA MET A 127 -15.42 14.09 -7.14
C MET A 127 -15.23 13.62 -5.69
N ASP A 128 -16.19 12.89 -5.12
CA ASP A 128 -16.14 12.48 -3.70
C ASP A 128 -14.91 11.63 -3.35
N PHE A 129 -14.41 10.80 -4.28
CA PHE A 129 -13.16 10.04 -4.07
C PHE A 129 -11.95 10.94 -3.78
N LEU A 130 -11.89 12.14 -4.38
CA LEU A 130 -10.82 13.11 -4.14
C LEU A 130 -10.89 13.67 -2.71
N ASP A 131 -12.12 13.82 -2.18
CA ASP A 131 -12.34 14.18 -0.77
C ASP A 131 -11.82 13.06 0.15
N GLY A 132 -12.12 11.80 -0.16
CA GLY A 132 -11.58 10.63 0.54
C GLY A 132 -10.05 10.61 0.55
N TYR A 133 -9.41 10.79 -0.61
CA TYR A 133 -7.95 10.83 -0.70
C TYR A 133 -7.29 12.00 0.02
N SER A 134 -8.02 13.09 0.29
CA SER A 134 -7.49 14.19 1.10
C SER A 134 -7.23 13.81 2.56
N LEU A 135 -7.79 12.70 3.06
CA LEU A 135 -7.49 12.16 4.39
C LEU A 135 -6.01 11.82 4.56
N LEU A 136 -5.36 11.31 3.51
CA LEU A 136 -3.94 10.91 3.55
C LEU A 136 -3.02 12.10 3.87
N PRO A 137 -3.02 13.20 3.09
CA PRO A 137 -2.22 14.38 3.41
C PRO A 137 -2.69 15.07 4.70
N LEU A 138 -3.97 15.00 5.08
CA LEU A 138 -4.41 15.50 6.38
C LEU A 138 -3.72 14.78 7.54
N VAL A 139 -3.79 13.44 7.56
CA VAL A 139 -3.17 12.62 8.61
C VAL A 139 -1.67 12.81 8.61
N ALA A 140 -1.02 12.80 7.44
CA ALA A 140 0.41 13.07 7.32
C ALA A 140 0.80 14.47 7.82
N GLY A 141 -0.01 15.49 7.52
CA GLY A 141 0.18 16.87 7.97
C GLY A 141 0.02 17.02 9.47
N CYS A 142 -0.97 16.37 10.07
CA CYS A 142 -1.17 16.33 11.52
C CYS A 142 0.02 15.65 12.22
N VAL A 143 0.45 14.47 11.74
CA VAL A 143 1.62 13.76 12.28
C VAL A 143 2.88 14.61 12.15
N TRP A 144 3.13 15.22 10.99
CA TRP A 144 4.29 16.09 10.80
C TRP A 144 4.24 17.31 11.73
N THR A 145 3.08 17.98 11.82
CA THR A 145 2.95 19.19 12.64
C THR A 145 3.14 18.90 14.13
N LEU A 146 2.56 17.80 14.62
CA LEU A 146 2.56 17.45 16.04
C LEU A 146 3.81 16.68 16.49
N LEU A 147 4.32 15.78 15.65
CA LEU A 147 5.38 14.83 16.03
C LEU A 147 6.72 15.11 15.33
N GLY A 148 6.70 15.82 14.20
CA GLY A 148 7.88 16.16 13.40
C GLY A 148 8.04 15.31 12.13
N PRO A 149 8.98 15.70 11.24
CA PRO A 149 9.15 15.07 9.92
C PRO A 149 9.61 13.60 10.01
N LEU A 150 10.47 13.27 10.98
CA LEU A 150 10.97 11.91 11.15
C LEU A 150 9.86 10.95 11.58
N ALA A 151 8.99 11.38 12.51
CA ALA A 151 7.83 10.61 12.92
C ALA A 151 6.83 10.43 11.76
N MET A 152 6.62 11.48 10.93
CA MET A 152 5.81 11.38 9.72
C MET A 152 6.39 10.35 8.74
N MET A 153 7.68 10.41 8.42
CA MET A 153 8.34 9.42 7.54
C MET A 153 8.27 8.00 8.11
N TRP A 154 8.41 7.84 9.42
CA TRP A 154 8.27 6.55 10.10
C TRP A 154 6.84 5.98 9.97
N SER A 155 5.82 6.85 10.05
CA SER A 155 4.40 6.50 9.94
C SER A 155 3.90 6.31 8.50
N LEU A 156 4.71 6.71 7.50
CA LEU A 156 4.31 6.73 6.10
C LEU A 156 3.77 5.40 5.56
N PRO A 157 4.31 4.21 5.93
CA PRO A 157 3.70 2.95 5.53
C PRO A 157 2.26 2.76 6.03
N ALA A 158 1.94 3.19 7.25
CA ALA A 158 0.58 3.10 7.78
C ALA A 158 -0.36 4.12 7.16
N ILE A 159 0.12 5.35 6.94
CA ILE A 159 -0.66 6.38 6.23
C ILE A 159 -0.92 5.96 4.78
N GLY A 160 0.09 5.41 4.10
CA GLY A 160 -0.03 4.87 2.75
C GLY A 160 -1.02 3.70 2.68
N PHE A 161 -1.08 2.88 3.73
CA PHE A 161 -2.04 1.78 3.81
C PHE A 161 -3.51 2.25 3.86
N LEU A 162 -3.78 3.44 4.43
CA LEU A 162 -5.13 4.04 4.42
C LEU A 162 -5.65 4.31 3.00
N PHE A 163 -4.79 4.33 1.98
CA PHE A 163 -5.22 4.39 0.58
C PHE A 163 -6.27 3.31 0.25
N PHE A 164 -6.11 2.10 0.79
CA PHE A 164 -6.96 0.96 0.47
C PHE A 164 -8.36 1.04 1.08
N MET A 165 -8.62 1.94 2.03
CA MET A 165 -9.97 2.11 2.57
C MET A 165 -10.84 3.06 1.72
N ILE A 166 -10.22 3.82 0.80
CA ILE A 166 -10.91 4.86 0.04
C ILE A 166 -11.40 4.26 -1.29
N PRO A 167 -12.70 4.35 -1.60
CA PRO A 167 -13.22 3.88 -2.87
C PRO A 167 -12.55 4.57 -4.07
N LEU A 168 -12.24 3.80 -5.11
CA LEU A 168 -11.61 4.30 -6.32
C LEU A 168 -12.60 5.14 -7.14
N PRO A 169 -12.12 6.06 -8.00
CA PRO A 169 -12.99 6.70 -8.97
C PRO A 169 -13.61 5.66 -9.91
N TYR A 170 -14.92 5.80 -10.17
CA TYR A 170 -15.70 4.87 -11.00
C TYR A 170 -15.04 4.54 -12.35
N GLN A 171 -14.39 5.51 -12.99
CA GLN A 171 -13.71 5.30 -14.27
C GLN A 171 -12.50 4.36 -14.14
N ALA A 172 -11.70 4.51 -13.08
CA ALA A 172 -10.55 3.64 -12.84
C ALA A 172 -11.00 2.24 -12.46
N GLU A 173 -12.02 2.13 -11.61
CA GLU A 173 -12.66 0.87 -11.26
C GLU A 173 -13.20 0.14 -12.49
N SER A 174 -14.01 0.82 -13.29
CA SER A 174 -14.62 0.25 -14.51
C SER A 174 -13.54 -0.22 -15.50
N LEU A 175 -12.52 0.59 -15.74
CA LEU A 175 -11.42 0.25 -16.64
C LEU A 175 -10.64 -0.97 -16.15
N LEU A 176 -10.32 -1.01 -14.85
CA LEU A 176 -9.57 -2.10 -14.25
C LEU A 176 -10.39 -3.40 -14.26
N SER A 177 -11.67 -3.31 -13.88
CA SER A 177 -12.57 -4.46 -13.90
C SER A 177 -12.70 -5.02 -15.31
N TRP A 178 -12.95 -4.18 -16.32
CA TRP A 178 -13.08 -4.62 -17.71
C TRP A 178 -11.84 -5.39 -18.22
N LYS A 179 -10.64 -4.90 -17.88
CA LYS A 179 -9.37 -5.57 -18.20
C LYS A 179 -9.21 -6.90 -17.47
N LEU A 180 -9.45 -6.93 -16.16
CA LEU A 180 -9.34 -8.14 -15.35
C LEU A 180 -10.35 -9.20 -15.81
N GLN A 181 -11.60 -8.81 -16.06
CA GLN A 181 -12.65 -9.69 -16.56
C GLN A 181 -12.27 -10.28 -17.92
N GLY A 182 -11.69 -9.50 -18.84
CA GLY A 182 -11.30 -10.01 -20.17
C GLY A 182 -10.25 -11.12 -20.07
N ILE A 183 -9.22 -10.89 -19.27
CA ILE A 183 -8.16 -11.88 -19.03
C ILE A 183 -8.74 -13.11 -18.31
N SER A 184 -9.54 -12.89 -17.26
CA SER A 184 -10.15 -13.99 -16.51
C SER A 184 -11.12 -14.81 -17.36
N THR A 185 -11.88 -14.19 -18.26
CA THR A 185 -12.80 -14.89 -19.17
C THR A 185 -12.03 -15.81 -20.11
N SER A 186 -10.96 -15.31 -20.73
CA SER A 186 -10.11 -16.11 -21.63
C SER A 186 -9.46 -17.28 -20.89
N LEU A 187 -8.91 -17.04 -19.70
CA LEU A 187 -8.26 -18.07 -18.90
C LEU A 187 -9.26 -19.13 -18.41
N SER A 188 -10.43 -18.70 -17.92
CA SER A 188 -11.49 -19.61 -17.45
C SER A 188 -12.05 -20.47 -18.59
N THR A 189 -12.23 -19.90 -19.78
CA THR A 189 -12.68 -20.65 -20.96
C THR A 189 -11.68 -21.74 -21.32
N THR A 190 -10.39 -21.43 -21.26
CA THR A 190 -9.32 -22.43 -21.47
C THR A 190 -9.38 -23.52 -20.39
N MET A 191 -9.52 -23.15 -19.13
CA MET A 191 -9.65 -24.11 -18.01
C MET A 191 -10.86 -25.04 -18.19
N LEU A 192 -12.02 -24.50 -18.55
CA LEU A 192 -13.23 -25.27 -18.82
C LEU A 192 -13.03 -26.27 -19.97
N ARG A 193 -12.38 -25.86 -21.07
CA ARG A 193 -12.03 -26.75 -22.18
C ARG A 193 -11.11 -27.90 -21.77
N VAL A 194 -10.08 -27.60 -20.98
CA VAL A 194 -9.16 -28.61 -20.43
C VAL A 194 -9.91 -29.60 -19.54
N LEU A 195 -10.94 -29.16 -18.83
CA LEU A 195 -11.82 -29.99 -18.00
C LEU A 195 -12.94 -30.69 -18.79
N GLY A 196 -12.87 -30.70 -20.13
CA GLY A 196 -13.79 -31.42 -21.00
C GLY A 196 -15.12 -30.72 -21.28
N GLN A 197 -15.25 -29.44 -20.91
CA GLN A 197 -16.46 -28.65 -21.19
C GLN A 197 -16.33 -27.90 -22.52
N PRO A 198 -17.34 -27.97 -23.42
CA PRO A 198 -17.34 -27.25 -24.69
C PRO A 198 -17.65 -25.77 -24.46
N ALA A 199 -16.67 -25.03 -23.93
CA ALA A 199 -16.80 -23.62 -23.57
C ALA A 199 -16.30 -22.68 -24.69
N VAL A 200 -17.03 -21.62 -24.99
CA VAL A 200 -16.63 -20.55 -25.92
C VAL A 200 -16.88 -19.20 -25.28
N SER A 201 -15.93 -18.27 -25.38
CA SER A 201 -16.09 -16.91 -24.87
C SER A 201 -16.37 -15.92 -25.99
N GLU A 202 -17.32 -15.02 -25.73
CA GLU A 202 -17.65 -13.86 -26.56
C GLU A 202 -17.67 -12.63 -25.65
N GLY A 203 -16.65 -11.77 -25.78
CA GLY A 203 -16.44 -10.66 -24.84
C GLY A 203 -16.25 -11.18 -23.41
N HIS A 204 -17.13 -10.77 -22.49
CA HIS A 204 -17.16 -11.18 -21.08
C HIS A 204 -18.26 -12.21 -20.78
N VAL A 205 -18.72 -12.93 -21.81
CA VAL A 205 -19.71 -14.00 -21.66
C VAL A 205 -19.07 -15.32 -22.05
N ILE A 206 -19.28 -16.36 -21.22
CA ILE A 206 -18.84 -17.73 -21.52
C ILE A 206 -20.07 -18.58 -21.80
N TRP A 207 -20.12 -19.14 -23.00
CA TRP A 207 -21.11 -20.13 -23.43
C TRP A 207 -20.60 -21.53 -23.09
N ILE A 208 -21.44 -22.33 -22.42
CA ILE A 208 -21.16 -23.74 -22.11
C ILE A 208 -22.38 -24.55 -22.55
N GLY A 209 -22.34 -25.09 -23.77
CA GLY A 209 -23.55 -25.58 -24.44
C GLY A 209 -24.56 -24.45 -24.61
N ASP A 210 -25.81 -24.66 -24.18
CA ASP A 210 -26.88 -23.66 -24.26
C ASP A 210 -26.90 -22.68 -23.07
N GLN A 211 -26.01 -22.86 -22.08
CA GLN A 211 -25.95 -21.99 -20.91
C GLN A 211 -24.98 -20.83 -21.12
N ARG A 212 -25.43 -19.62 -20.73
CA ARG A 212 -24.60 -18.41 -20.69
C ARG A 212 -24.15 -18.10 -19.26
N LEU A 213 -22.85 -17.88 -19.08
CA LEU A 213 -22.25 -17.41 -17.84
C LEU A 213 -21.76 -15.97 -18.05
N LEU A 214 -22.45 -15.02 -17.42
CA LEU A 214 -22.14 -13.59 -17.49
C LEU A 214 -21.05 -13.23 -16.47
N VAL A 215 -19.93 -12.66 -16.93
CA VAL A 215 -18.80 -12.23 -16.08
C VAL A 215 -18.89 -10.74 -15.68
N GLU A 216 -19.89 -10.01 -16.20
CA GLU A 216 -19.97 -8.52 -16.22
C GLU A 216 -20.05 -7.81 -14.86
N GLN A 217 -20.72 -8.36 -13.84
CA GLN A 217 -20.86 -7.68 -12.52
C GLN A 217 -20.53 -8.59 -11.34
N ALA A 218 -20.96 -9.84 -11.45
CA ALA A 218 -20.82 -10.85 -10.42
C ALA A 218 -19.34 -11.26 -10.17
N CYS A 219 -18.48 -11.12 -11.19
CA CYS A 219 -17.10 -11.63 -11.21
C CYS A 219 -16.06 -10.55 -11.58
N SER A 220 -16.34 -9.29 -11.22
CA SER A 220 -15.50 -8.12 -11.50
C SER A 220 -14.02 -8.30 -11.13
N GLY A 221 -13.71 -9.22 -10.21
CA GLY A 221 -12.37 -9.49 -9.69
C GLY A 221 -11.84 -8.36 -8.81
N MET A 222 -12.54 -7.23 -8.73
CA MET A 222 -12.11 -6.02 -8.03
C MET A 222 -11.95 -6.25 -6.53
N ARG A 223 -12.93 -6.90 -5.89
CA ARG A 223 -12.84 -7.26 -4.46
C ARG A 223 -11.59 -8.06 -4.12
N ILE A 224 -11.31 -9.10 -4.91
CA ILE A 224 -10.15 -9.98 -4.71
C ILE A 224 -8.88 -9.18 -4.99
N PHE A 225 -8.85 -8.41 -6.08
CA PHE A 225 -7.70 -7.60 -6.44
C PHE A 225 -7.33 -6.59 -5.35
N ILE A 226 -8.27 -5.75 -4.91
CA ILE A 226 -8.00 -4.73 -3.88
C ILE A 226 -7.65 -5.40 -2.55
N GLY A 227 -8.37 -6.45 -2.15
CA GLY A 227 -8.07 -7.19 -0.91
C GLY A 227 -6.67 -7.81 -0.90
N VAL A 228 -6.27 -8.46 -2.00
CA VAL A 228 -4.92 -9.03 -2.17
C VAL A 228 -3.86 -7.93 -2.26
N ALA A 229 -4.16 -6.82 -2.94
CA ALA A 229 -3.26 -5.67 -3.03
C ALA A 229 -3.00 -5.05 -1.65
N ALA A 230 -4.06 -4.85 -0.86
CA ALA A 230 -3.96 -4.38 0.51
C ALA A 230 -3.11 -5.34 1.34
N LEU A 231 -3.40 -6.64 1.29
CA LEU A 231 -2.63 -7.62 2.05
C LEU A 231 -1.16 -7.70 1.63
N ALA A 232 -0.88 -7.65 0.32
CA ALA A 232 0.48 -7.62 -0.21
C ALA A 232 1.24 -6.38 0.26
N TYR A 233 0.61 -5.21 0.22
CA TYR A 233 1.18 -3.99 0.79
C TYR A 233 1.46 -4.14 2.28
N PHE A 234 0.48 -4.64 3.03
CA PHE A 234 0.57 -4.83 4.47
C PHE A 234 1.76 -5.73 4.85
N TRP A 235 1.92 -6.87 4.17
CA TRP A 235 3.08 -7.74 4.37
C TRP A 235 4.38 -7.09 3.90
N ALA A 236 4.39 -6.43 2.74
CA ALA A 236 5.58 -5.73 2.25
C ALA A 236 6.06 -4.65 3.24
N ALA A 237 5.13 -4.00 3.93
CA ALA A 237 5.41 -2.99 4.95
C ALA A 237 5.89 -3.59 6.28
N MET A 238 5.47 -4.81 6.62
CA MET A 238 5.96 -5.55 7.78
C MET A 238 7.33 -6.21 7.54
N VAL A 239 7.66 -6.56 6.29
CA VAL A 239 8.93 -7.21 5.97
C VAL A 239 10.11 -6.24 6.11
N THR A 240 11.05 -6.60 6.99
CA THR A 240 12.32 -5.90 7.23
C THR A 240 13.44 -6.27 6.23
N ARG A 241 13.14 -7.14 5.25
CA ARG A 241 14.08 -7.58 4.22
C ARG A 241 14.24 -6.57 3.07
N SER A 242 14.97 -7.00 2.04
CA SER A 242 15.34 -6.21 0.87
C SER A 242 14.11 -5.62 0.15
N TRP A 243 14.31 -4.49 -0.54
CA TRP A 243 13.26 -3.88 -1.36
C TRP A 243 12.77 -4.79 -2.50
N VAL A 244 13.58 -5.76 -2.92
CA VAL A 244 13.21 -6.75 -3.95
C VAL A 244 12.04 -7.61 -3.46
N ASP A 245 12.07 -8.07 -2.21
CA ASP A 245 11.00 -8.90 -1.64
C ASP A 245 9.65 -8.16 -1.65
N ARG A 246 9.68 -6.85 -1.37
CA ARG A 246 8.49 -5.99 -1.42
C ARG A 246 7.93 -5.88 -2.83
N VAL A 247 8.79 -5.64 -3.81
CA VAL A 247 8.39 -5.51 -5.22
C VAL A 247 7.81 -6.82 -5.74
N VAL A 248 8.42 -7.96 -5.41
CA VAL A 248 7.91 -9.28 -5.83
C VAL A 248 6.52 -9.55 -5.28
N LEU A 249 6.27 -9.27 -4.00
CA LEU A 249 4.94 -9.41 -3.40
C LEU A 249 3.90 -8.52 -4.08
N LEU A 250 4.26 -7.26 -4.37
CA LEU A 250 3.36 -6.33 -5.05
C LEU A 250 3.07 -6.73 -6.51
N LEU A 251 4.09 -7.21 -7.23
CA LEU A 251 3.92 -7.70 -8.60
C LEU A 251 3.11 -9.00 -8.67
N ALA A 252 3.15 -9.84 -7.63
CA ALA A 252 2.39 -11.08 -7.55
C ALA A 252 0.87 -10.84 -7.43
N VAL A 253 0.43 -9.65 -7.00
CA VAL A 253 -1.00 -9.32 -6.80
C VAL A 253 -1.81 -9.50 -8.07
N VAL A 254 -1.35 -8.93 -9.19
CA VAL A 254 -2.08 -8.96 -10.48
C VAL A 254 -2.28 -10.39 -10.99
N PRO A 255 -1.24 -11.22 -11.21
CA PRO A 255 -1.42 -12.57 -11.70
C PRO A 255 -2.21 -13.45 -10.72
N LEU A 256 -2.03 -13.23 -9.41
CA LEU A 256 -2.77 -13.98 -8.40
C LEU A 256 -4.27 -13.65 -8.45
N ALA A 257 -4.63 -12.36 -8.52
CA ALA A 257 -6.02 -11.93 -8.62
C ALA A 257 -6.70 -12.51 -9.88
N VAL A 258 -6.02 -12.47 -11.03
CA VAL A 258 -6.50 -13.06 -12.28
C VAL A 258 -6.68 -14.57 -12.13
N LEU A 259 -5.70 -15.28 -11.54
CA LEU A 259 -5.75 -16.74 -11.39
C LEU A 259 -6.90 -17.17 -10.47
N VAL A 260 -7.03 -16.55 -9.30
CA VAL A 260 -8.09 -16.87 -8.33
C VAL A 260 -9.46 -16.56 -8.92
N ASN A 261 -9.61 -15.40 -9.61
CA ASN A 261 -10.87 -15.06 -10.26
C ASN A 261 -11.21 -16.03 -11.40
N SER A 262 -10.21 -16.49 -12.17
CA SER A 262 -10.43 -17.46 -13.25
C SER A 262 -10.82 -18.84 -12.73
N LEU A 263 -10.20 -19.27 -11.63
CA LEU A 263 -10.59 -20.49 -10.93
C LEU A 263 -12.04 -20.39 -10.44
N ARG A 264 -12.45 -19.21 -9.94
CA ARG A 264 -13.82 -18.97 -9.47
C ARG A 264 -14.83 -19.14 -10.58
N ILE A 265 -14.61 -18.45 -11.70
CA ILE A 265 -15.48 -18.51 -12.88
C ILE A 265 -15.56 -19.96 -13.38
N THR A 266 -14.44 -20.68 -13.42
CA THR A 266 -14.39 -22.09 -13.81
C THR A 266 -15.21 -22.98 -12.88
N VAL A 267 -15.03 -22.86 -11.56
CA VAL A 267 -15.78 -23.64 -10.56
C VAL A 267 -17.28 -23.34 -10.64
N VAL A 268 -17.67 -22.07 -10.74
CA VAL A 268 -19.09 -21.68 -10.90
C VAL A 268 -19.67 -22.26 -12.20
N GLY A 269 -18.93 -22.19 -13.31
CA GLY A 269 -19.33 -22.76 -14.59
C GLY A 269 -19.56 -24.27 -14.53
N LEU A 270 -18.69 -25.01 -13.83
CA LEU A 270 -18.86 -26.46 -13.62
C LEU A 270 -20.06 -26.77 -12.73
N LEU A 271 -20.24 -26.02 -11.64
CA LEU A 271 -21.37 -26.22 -10.73
C LEU A 271 -22.72 -25.96 -11.42
N TYR A 272 -22.78 -25.02 -12.35
CA TYR A 272 -24.00 -24.72 -13.11
C TYR A 272 -24.42 -25.85 -14.06
N GLN A 273 -23.49 -26.72 -14.46
CA GLN A 273 -23.81 -27.93 -15.24
C GLN A 273 -24.46 -29.02 -14.38
N ILE A 274 -24.17 -29.04 -13.08
CA ILE A 274 -24.62 -30.09 -12.16
C ILE A 274 -25.90 -29.66 -11.43
N VAL A 275 -26.07 -28.36 -11.17
CA VAL A 275 -27.16 -27.82 -10.36
C VAL A 275 -28.18 -27.04 -11.20
N SER A 276 -29.37 -27.62 -11.33
CA SER A 276 -30.52 -27.03 -12.04
C SER A 276 -31.51 -26.38 -11.05
N GLY A 277 -31.24 -25.13 -10.66
CA GLY A 277 -32.18 -24.33 -9.86
C GLY A 277 -31.71 -22.89 -9.63
N THR A 278 -32.60 -21.92 -9.79
CA THR A 278 -32.27 -20.47 -9.69
C THR A 278 -31.82 -20.05 -8.30
N ASN A 279 -32.45 -20.56 -7.23
CA ASN A 279 -32.05 -20.27 -5.85
C ASN A 279 -30.64 -20.77 -5.52
N TYR A 280 -30.24 -21.93 -6.06
CA TYR A 280 -28.90 -22.47 -5.84
C TYR A 280 -27.83 -21.69 -6.59
N ARG A 281 -28.15 -21.08 -7.74
CA ARG A 281 -27.20 -20.26 -8.50
C ARG A 281 -26.77 -19.00 -7.73
N HIS A 282 -27.70 -18.32 -7.07
CA HIS A 282 -27.37 -17.18 -6.20
C HIS A 282 -26.52 -17.61 -5.01
N ALA A 283 -26.90 -18.70 -4.33
CA ALA A 283 -26.11 -19.22 -3.22
C ALA A 283 -24.68 -19.61 -3.65
N ILE A 284 -24.52 -20.35 -4.76
CA ILE A 284 -23.20 -20.73 -5.30
C ILE A 284 -22.36 -19.48 -5.61
N HIS A 285 -22.99 -18.47 -6.20
CA HIS A 285 -22.32 -17.23 -6.53
C HIS A 285 -21.78 -16.50 -5.29
N ASP A 286 -22.60 -16.35 -4.25
CA ASP A 286 -22.22 -15.64 -3.03
C ASP A 286 -21.16 -16.40 -2.23
N TRP A 287 -21.34 -17.71 -2.05
CA TRP A 287 -20.36 -18.57 -1.37
C TRP A 287 -19.02 -18.62 -2.09
N SER A 288 -19.03 -18.68 -3.43
CA SER A 288 -17.79 -18.63 -4.20
C SER A 288 -17.04 -17.30 -4.01
N GLY A 289 -17.77 -16.18 -3.82
CA GLY A 289 -17.15 -14.88 -3.54
C GLY A 289 -16.44 -14.87 -2.19
N TYR A 290 -17.09 -15.37 -1.13
CA TYR A 290 -16.50 -15.42 0.20
C TYR A 290 -15.33 -16.39 0.31
N LEU A 291 -15.43 -17.59 -0.30
CA LEU A 291 -14.40 -18.62 -0.23
C LEU A 291 -13.11 -18.20 -0.95
N MET A 292 -13.22 -17.39 -2.00
CA MET A 292 -12.05 -16.99 -2.78
C MET A 292 -11.14 -15.98 -2.09
N ILE A 293 -11.64 -15.25 -1.10
CA ILE A 293 -10.80 -14.36 -0.29
C ILE A 293 -9.78 -15.18 0.52
N PRO A 294 -10.15 -16.15 1.39
CA PRO A 294 -9.19 -17.05 2.04
C PRO A 294 -8.23 -17.76 1.08
N VAL A 295 -8.71 -18.19 -0.09
CA VAL A 295 -7.86 -18.83 -1.12
C VAL A 295 -6.79 -17.86 -1.62
N ALA A 296 -7.16 -16.62 -1.93
CA ALA A 296 -6.20 -15.61 -2.36
C ALA A 296 -5.17 -15.27 -1.25
N PHE A 297 -5.64 -15.18 0.00
CA PHE A 297 -4.78 -14.96 1.17
C PHE A 297 -3.76 -16.09 1.36
N THR A 298 -4.21 -17.36 1.27
CA THR A 298 -3.34 -18.53 1.45
C THR A 298 -2.32 -18.65 0.32
N LEU A 299 -2.71 -18.37 -0.93
CA LEU A 299 -1.79 -18.36 -2.07
C LEU A 299 -0.75 -17.24 -1.95
N LEU A 300 -1.15 -16.03 -1.56
CA LEU A 300 -0.19 -14.94 -1.35
C LEU A 300 0.79 -15.25 -0.22
N TRP A 301 0.30 -15.85 0.88
CA TRP A 301 1.16 -16.34 1.96
C TRP A 301 2.12 -17.44 1.49
N ALA A 302 1.66 -18.37 0.66
CA ALA A 302 2.50 -19.42 0.09
C ALA A 302 3.60 -18.84 -0.80
N ILE A 303 3.28 -17.85 -1.65
CA ILE A 303 4.26 -17.13 -2.48
C ILE A 303 5.30 -16.44 -1.59
N LYS A 304 4.85 -15.71 -0.56
CA LYS A 304 5.75 -15.08 0.41
C LYS A 304 6.71 -16.09 1.02
N LYS A 305 6.17 -17.19 1.56
CA LYS A 305 6.95 -18.22 2.24
C LYS A 305 7.92 -18.93 1.29
N TYR A 306 7.49 -19.23 0.07
CA TYR A 306 8.32 -19.83 -0.96
C TYR A 306 9.47 -18.90 -1.35
N TRP A 307 9.18 -17.61 -1.58
CA TRP A 307 10.19 -16.61 -1.91
C TRP A 307 11.22 -16.44 -0.79
N GLU A 308 10.77 -16.39 0.47
CA GLU A 308 11.65 -16.32 1.66
C GLU A 308 12.56 -17.55 1.80
N HIS A 309 12.12 -18.71 1.32
CA HIS A 309 12.91 -19.94 1.33
C HIS A 309 13.93 -19.98 0.19
N LEU A 310 13.55 -19.48 -1.00
CA LEU A 310 14.40 -19.44 -2.19
C LEU A 310 15.51 -18.39 -2.08
N TYR A 311 15.19 -17.21 -1.55
CA TYR A 311 16.14 -16.12 -1.32
C TYR A 311 16.41 -15.99 0.19
N ARG A 312 17.45 -16.69 0.67
CA ARG A 312 18.03 -16.39 1.99
C ARG A 312 18.97 -15.20 1.84
N PRO A 313 18.67 -14.03 2.44
CA PRO A 313 19.60 -12.90 2.38
C PRO A 313 20.92 -13.33 3.00
N VAL A 314 22.01 -13.16 2.25
CA VAL A 314 23.36 -13.32 2.77
C VAL A 314 23.57 -12.21 3.78
N GLU A 315 23.88 -12.57 5.02
CA GLU A 315 24.22 -11.62 6.06
C GLU A 315 25.42 -10.80 5.56
N HIS A 316 25.20 -9.52 5.25
CA HIS A 316 26.31 -8.62 4.96
C HIS A 316 27.01 -8.35 6.29
N LEU A 317 27.95 -9.22 6.66
CA LEU A 317 28.87 -8.96 7.76
C LEU A 317 29.65 -7.71 7.38
N THR A 318 29.34 -6.59 8.05
CA THR A 318 30.08 -5.36 7.86
C THR A 318 31.48 -5.61 8.42
N ALA A 319 32.54 -5.06 7.82
CA ALA A 319 33.92 -5.31 8.27
C ALA A 319 34.14 -5.05 9.79
N ARG A 320 33.31 -4.19 10.41
CA ARG A 320 33.28 -3.96 11.86
C ARG A 320 32.80 -5.15 12.68
N ASP A 321 31.86 -5.94 12.18
CA ASP A 321 31.32 -7.12 12.87
C ASP A 321 32.31 -8.29 12.88
N PHE A 322 33.18 -8.36 11.86
CA PHE A 322 34.28 -9.31 11.81
C PHE A 322 35.35 -9.03 12.87
N VAL A 323 35.69 -7.75 13.09
CA VAL A 323 36.72 -7.35 14.06
C VAL A 323 36.30 -7.64 15.50
N HIS A 324 35.02 -7.45 15.84
CA HIS A 324 34.51 -7.73 17.20
C HIS A 324 34.33 -9.22 17.52
N ARG A 325 34.26 -10.11 16.53
CA ARG A 325 34.22 -11.56 16.75
C ARG A 325 35.60 -12.21 16.81
N ALA A 326 36.64 -11.49 16.39
CA ALA A 326 38.02 -11.98 16.34
C ALA A 326 38.84 -11.63 17.60
N THR A 327 38.27 -10.89 18.55
CA THR A 327 38.83 -10.58 19.88
C THR A 327 38.06 -11.29 20.97
#